data_AF-A0A240UD07-F1
#
_entry.id   AF-A0A240UD07-F1
#
_cell.length_a   1.000
_cell.length_b   1.000
_cell.length_c   1.000
_cell.angle_alpha   90.00
_cell.angle_beta   90.00
_cell.angle_gamma   90.00
#
_symmetry.space_group_name_H-M   'P 1'
#
loop_
_entity.id
_entity.type
_entity.pdbx_description
1 polymer ?
#
loop_
_entity_poly.entity_id
_entity_poly.type
_entity_poly.pdbx_seq_one_letter_code
_entity_poly.pdbx_strand_id
1 'polypeptide(L)'
;MAQSSQRKEPPQKPGRFTLDYIIEYGQWDTQTEAKLKDLKSRMSSLAKPVRDARNKVLSHNDLAVILTSNELGAFDPGEDEQYFIRLREFASLVTESALGEPFVYDDLVENDVSSFMHAFLRGADASNPAVQGMLPDKAAQHP
;
A
#
# COMPACT_ATOMS: atom_id res chain seq x y z
N MET A 1 15.04 10.93 32.76
CA MET A 1 13.64 10.50 32.58
C MET A 1 13.53 9.91 31.17
N ALA A 2 13.59 8.59 31.04
CA ALA A 2 13.44 7.92 29.74
C ALA A 2 11.94 7.66 29.53
N GLN A 3 11.33 8.36 28.56
CA GLN A 3 9.96 8.07 28.16
C GLN A 3 9.94 6.70 27.51
N SER A 4 9.25 5.77 28.16
CA SER A 4 8.95 4.44 27.66
C SER A 4 8.09 4.60 26.40
N SER A 5 8.71 4.47 25.22
CA SER A 5 7.99 4.42 23.95
C SER A 5 7.07 3.20 23.99
N GLN A 6 5.77 3.42 24.22
CA GLN A 6 4.78 2.35 24.29
C GLN A 6 4.73 1.66 22.92
N ARG A 7 5.10 0.37 22.91
CA ARG A 7 5.05 -0.49 21.73
C ARG A 7 3.61 -0.60 21.23
N LYS A 8 3.36 -0.23 19.97
CA LYS A 8 2.07 -0.44 19.31
C LYS A 8 2.13 -1.75 18.52
N GLU A 9 1.25 -2.69 18.84
CA GLU A 9 1.07 -3.90 18.04
C GLU A 9 0.18 -3.62 16.83
N PRO A 10 0.43 -4.27 15.67
CA PRO A 10 -0.40 -4.13 14.50
C PRO A 10 -1.85 -4.62 14.78
N PRO A 11 -2.87 -3.99 14.19
CA PRO A 11 -4.25 -4.40 14.36
C PRO A 11 -4.48 -5.83 13.84
N GLN A 12 -5.31 -6.62 14.54
CA GLN A 12 -5.58 -8.02 14.20
C GLN A 12 -6.27 -8.24 12.83
N LYS A 13 -6.85 -7.19 12.26
CA LYS A 13 -7.36 -7.19 10.90
C LYS A 13 -6.43 -6.32 10.05
N PRO A 14 -5.73 -6.87 9.05
CA PRO A 14 -4.87 -6.06 8.20
C PRO A 14 -5.75 -5.05 7.47
N GLY A 15 -5.68 -3.79 7.91
CA GLY A 15 -6.25 -2.67 7.20
C GLY A 15 -5.49 -2.45 5.89
N ARG A 16 -6.02 -1.59 5.02
CA ARG A 16 -5.33 -1.14 3.80
C ARG A 16 -3.86 -0.85 4.14
N PHE A 17 -2.93 -1.49 3.43
CA PHE A 17 -1.49 -1.23 3.55
C PHE A 17 -1.19 0.18 3.05
N THR A 18 -1.31 1.16 3.92
CA THR A 18 -1.01 2.56 3.66
C THR A 18 0.40 2.89 4.14
N LEU A 19 0.95 4.00 3.65
CA LEU A 19 2.20 4.57 4.19
C LEU A 19 2.11 4.75 5.71
N ASP A 20 0.92 5.07 6.23
CA ASP A 20 0.63 5.26 7.65
C ASP A 20 0.86 3.98 8.43
N TYR A 21 0.39 2.85 7.90
CA TYR A 21 0.62 1.54 8.50
C TYR A 21 2.12 1.23 8.61
N ILE A 22 2.87 1.47 7.53
CA ILE A 22 4.32 1.22 7.49
C ILE A 22 5.04 2.09 8.52
N ILE A 23 4.70 3.38 8.61
CA ILE A 23 5.31 4.31 9.57
C ILE A 23 4.96 3.93 11.02
N GLU A 24 3.71 3.61 11.30
CA GLU A 24 3.24 3.38 12.67
C GLU A 24 3.68 2.04 13.26
N TYR A 25 3.79 1.00 12.43
CA TYR A 25 4.04 -0.36 12.89
C TYR A 25 5.40 -0.93 12.48
N GLY A 26 6.18 -0.20 11.67
CA GLY A 26 7.49 -0.66 11.20
C GLY A 26 8.63 -0.57 12.23
N GLN A 27 8.37 -0.04 13.44
CA GLN A 27 9.32 -0.01 14.57
C GLN A 27 10.66 0.67 14.24
N TRP A 28 10.61 1.74 13.46
CA TRP A 28 11.78 2.50 13.01
C TRP A 28 12.48 3.22 14.16
N ASP A 29 13.78 3.50 13.99
CA ASP A 29 14.48 4.46 14.85
C ASP A 29 13.95 5.88 14.60
N THR A 30 14.24 6.79 15.55
CA THR A 30 13.70 8.16 15.52
C THR A 30 14.10 8.94 14.26
N GLN A 31 15.29 8.70 13.70
CA GLN A 31 15.75 9.40 12.51
C GLN A 31 15.01 8.87 11.26
N THR A 32 14.89 7.55 11.13
CA THR A 32 14.16 6.92 10.03
C THR A 32 12.68 7.26 10.06
N GLU A 33 12.04 7.20 11.23
CA GLU A 33 10.63 7.57 11.39
C GLU A 33 10.38 9.03 10.96
N ALA A 34 11.26 9.96 11.33
CA ALA A 34 11.16 11.37 10.94
C ALA A 34 11.26 11.55 9.42
N LYS A 35 12.20 10.86 8.76
CA LYS A 35 12.35 10.89 7.29
C LYS A 35 11.14 10.31 6.58
N LEU A 36 10.59 9.18 7.06
CA LEU A 36 9.40 8.58 6.47
C LEU A 36 8.16 9.49 6.60
N LYS A 37 8.02 10.17 7.74
CA LYS A 37 6.97 11.17 7.95
C LYS A 37 7.11 12.38 7.02
N ASP A 38 8.34 12.88 6.83
CA ASP A 38 8.62 13.97 5.90
C ASP A 38 8.24 13.58 4.46
N LEU A 39 8.73 12.43 3.98
CA LEU A 39 8.43 11.89 2.66
C LEU A 39 6.92 11.71 2.46
N LYS A 40 6.22 11.13 3.43
CA LYS A 40 4.75 11.02 3.40
C LYS A 40 4.08 12.39 3.26
N SER A 41 4.53 13.39 4.01
CA SER A 41 3.94 14.73 3.93
C SER A 41 4.13 15.35 2.53
N ARG A 42 5.32 15.15 1.93
CA ARG A 42 5.66 15.65 0.59
C ARG A 42 4.95 14.88 -0.53
N MET A 43 4.49 13.67 -0.27
CA MET A 43 3.64 12.89 -1.19
C MET A 43 2.15 13.28 -1.10
N SER A 44 1.73 14.05 -0.08
CA SER A 44 0.33 14.43 0.09
C SER A 44 -0.16 15.48 -0.92
N SER A 45 0.73 16.10 -1.71
CA SER A 45 0.38 17.09 -2.73
C SER A 45 -0.56 16.52 -3.81
N LEU A 46 -0.34 15.27 -4.28
CA LEU A 46 -1.26 14.63 -5.24
C LEU A 46 -2.57 14.17 -4.61
N ALA A 47 -2.62 13.97 -3.30
CA ALA A 47 -3.85 13.52 -2.66
C ALA A 47 -4.96 14.59 -2.74
N LYS A 48 -4.60 15.88 -2.85
CA LYS A 48 -5.57 16.98 -2.87
C LYS A 48 -6.35 17.06 -4.20
N PRO A 49 -5.71 17.16 -5.39
CA PRO A 49 -6.45 17.14 -6.67
C PRO A 49 -7.32 15.90 -6.83
N VAL A 50 -6.82 14.72 -6.42
CA VAL A 50 -7.57 13.46 -6.47
C VAL A 50 -8.78 13.47 -5.54
N ARG A 51 -8.62 13.96 -4.31
CA ARG A 51 -9.73 14.08 -3.36
C ARG A 51 -10.77 15.06 -3.84
N ASP A 52 -10.37 16.19 -4.40
CA ASP A 52 -11.28 17.22 -4.90
C ASP A 52 -12.06 16.72 -6.12
N ALA A 53 -11.38 16.07 -7.07
CA ALA A 53 -12.02 15.40 -8.20
C ALA A 53 -12.99 14.31 -7.73
N ARG A 54 -12.56 13.43 -6.84
CA ARG A 54 -13.41 12.36 -6.28
C ARG A 54 -14.62 12.92 -5.54
N ASN A 55 -14.43 13.95 -4.71
CA ASN A 55 -15.51 14.56 -3.96
C ASN A 55 -16.51 15.24 -4.92
N LYS A 56 -16.03 15.93 -5.97
CA LYS A 56 -16.87 16.52 -7.03
C LYS A 56 -17.69 15.47 -7.79
N VAL A 57 -17.07 14.34 -8.15
CA VAL A 57 -17.76 13.21 -8.81
C VAL A 57 -18.83 12.60 -7.90
N LEU A 58 -18.53 12.43 -6.61
CA LEU A 58 -19.46 11.84 -5.64
C LEU A 58 -20.59 12.78 -5.22
N SER A 59 -20.41 14.10 -5.28
CA SER A 59 -21.41 15.06 -4.83
C SER A 59 -22.58 15.30 -5.80
N HIS A 60 -22.80 14.40 -6.78
CA HIS A 60 -23.95 14.42 -7.71
C HIS A 60 -24.24 15.81 -8.32
N ASN A 61 -23.20 16.59 -8.62
CA ASN A 61 -23.35 17.91 -9.21
C ASN A 61 -22.23 18.18 -10.20
N ASP A 62 -22.23 17.45 -11.32
CA ASP A 62 -22.35 18.14 -12.60
C ASP A 62 -22.36 17.12 -13.75
N LEU A 63 -23.57 16.70 -14.12
CA LEU A 63 -23.83 16.11 -15.44
C LEU A 63 -23.26 17.03 -16.55
N ALA A 64 -23.29 18.35 -16.34
CA ALA A 64 -22.68 19.34 -17.21
C ALA A 64 -21.15 19.22 -17.34
N VAL A 65 -20.42 18.86 -16.29
CA VAL A 65 -18.95 18.70 -16.31
C VAL A 65 -18.55 17.39 -16.98
N ILE A 66 -19.30 16.31 -16.76
CA ILE A 66 -19.15 15.05 -17.50
C ILE A 66 -19.40 15.26 -19.00
N LEU A 67 -20.37 16.11 -19.36
CA LEU A 67 -20.73 16.41 -20.75
C LEU A 67 -19.85 17.48 -21.43
N THR A 68 -19.07 18.27 -20.68
CA THR A 68 -18.25 19.38 -21.22
C THR A 68 -16.76 19.05 -21.37
N SER A 69 -16.33 17.83 -21.09
CA SER A 69 -14.92 17.42 -21.22
C SER A 69 -13.92 18.31 -20.45
N ASN A 70 -14.36 18.98 -19.40
CA ASN A 70 -13.47 19.77 -18.55
C ASN A 70 -12.64 18.84 -17.67
N GLU A 71 -11.32 19.01 -17.65
CA GLU A 71 -10.40 18.21 -16.85
C GLU A 71 -10.76 18.31 -15.35
N LEU A 72 -11.13 17.16 -14.76
CA LEU A 72 -11.49 17.05 -13.35
C LEU A 72 -10.26 16.73 -12.51
N GLY A 73 -9.60 17.80 -12.07
CA GLY A 73 -8.34 17.70 -11.36
C GLY A 73 -7.18 17.64 -12.35
N ALA A 74 -6.25 18.57 -12.19
CA ALA A 74 -4.99 18.59 -12.91
C ALA A 74 -3.88 18.62 -11.88
N PHE A 75 -2.77 17.96 -12.19
CA PHE A 75 -1.53 18.09 -11.45
C PHE A 75 -0.70 19.17 -12.13
N ASP A 76 0.08 19.91 -11.34
CA ASP A 76 1.07 20.79 -11.95
C ASP A 76 2.09 19.90 -12.70
N PRO A 77 2.58 20.33 -13.88
CA PRO A 77 3.53 19.54 -14.67
C PRO A 77 4.73 19.08 -13.82
N GLY A 78 4.95 17.76 -13.78
CA GLY A 78 6.05 17.12 -13.05
C GLY A 78 5.74 16.80 -11.58
N GLU A 79 4.58 17.14 -11.02
CA GLU A 79 4.22 16.73 -9.66
C GLU A 79 4.07 15.21 -9.51
N ASP A 80 3.56 14.56 -10.55
CA ASP A 80 3.44 13.10 -10.65
C ASP A 80 4.81 12.41 -10.64
N GLU A 81 5.74 12.86 -11.46
CA GLU A 81 7.13 12.37 -11.46
C GLU A 81 7.76 12.54 -10.07
N GLN A 82 7.59 13.72 -9.48
CA GLN A 82 8.10 14.02 -8.14
C GLN A 82 7.51 13.12 -7.06
N TYR A 83 6.25 12.70 -7.20
CA TYR A 83 5.65 11.74 -6.29
C TYR A 83 6.23 10.35 -6.45
N PHE A 84 6.39 9.87 -7.67
CA PHE A 84 6.99 8.55 -7.88
C PHE A 84 8.46 8.51 -7.46
N ILE A 85 9.20 9.62 -7.60
CA ILE A 85 10.55 9.77 -7.05
C ILE A 85 10.51 9.65 -5.52
N ARG A 86 9.63 10.39 -4.85
CA ARG A 86 9.49 10.34 -3.37
C ARG A 86 8.99 8.98 -2.88
N LEU A 87 8.13 8.31 -3.63
CA LEU A 87 7.65 6.98 -3.30
C LEU A 87 8.77 5.95 -3.40
N ARG A 88 9.65 6.09 -4.40
CA ARG A 88 10.85 5.27 -4.53
C ARG A 88 11.82 5.53 -3.37
N GLU A 89 12.08 6.78 -3.03
CA GLU A 89 12.89 7.15 -1.86
C GLU A 89 12.33 6.56 -0.57
N PHE A 90 11.00 6.57 -0.41
CA PHE A 90 10.33 5.94 0.72
C PHE A 90 10.56 4.42 0.74
N ALA A 91 10.36 3.73 -0.38
CA ALA A 91 10.58 2.29 -0.49
C ALA A 91 12.04 1.91 -0.25
N SER A 92 12.99 2.70 -0.78
CA SER A 92 14.42 2.55 -0.54
C SER A 92 14.76 2.67 0.93
N LEU A 93 14.28 3.71 1.61
CA LEU A 93 14.55 3.91 3.03
C LEU A 93 13.98 2.77 3.89
N VAL A 94 12.77 2.30 3.58
CA VAL A 94 12.15 1.16 4.28
C VAL A 94 12.97 -0.12 4.07
N THR A 95 13.37 -0.41 2.84
CA THR A 95 14.11 -1.64 2.50
C THR A 95 15.49 -1.65 3.15
N GLU A 96 16.21 -0.53 3.05
CA GLU A 96 17.54 -0.39 3.66
C GLU A 96 17.46 -0.49 5.19
N SER A 97 16.44 0.12 5.81
CA SER A 97 16.31 0.08 7.27
C SER A 97 15.83 -1.27 7.80
N ALA A 98 14.97 -1.98 7.06
CA ALA A 98 14.40 -3.24 7.50
C ALA A 98 15.28 -4.46 7.17
N LEU A 99 15.93 -4.44 5.99
CA LEU A 99 16.66 -5.59 5.45
C LEU A 99 18.17 -5.33 5.36
N GLY A 100 18.62 -4.07 5.43
CA GLY A 100 20.02 -3.69 5.18
C GLY A 100 20.41 -3.78 3.70
N GLU A 101 19.43 -3.89 2.81
CA GLU A 101 19.64 -4.10 1.37
C GLU A 101 19.10 -2.91 0.55
N PRO A 102 19.72 -2.60 -0.60
CA PRO A 102 19.20 -1.57 -1.48
C PRO A 102 17.87 -2.00 -2.10
N PHE A 103 16.91 -1.08 -2.15
CA PHE A 103 15.70 -1.30 -2.94
C PHE A 103 16.03 -1.24 -4.43
N VAL A 104 15.86 -2.37 -5.11
CA VAL A 104 16.04 -2.49 -6.55
C VAL A 104 14.68 -2.34 -7.22
N TYR A 105 14.53 -1.31 -8.03
CA TYR A 105 13.37 -1.12 -8.90
C TYR A 105 13.81 -1.48 -10.33
N ASP A 106 13.78 -2.78 -10.65
CA ASP A 106 14.17 -3.32 -11.95
C ASP A 106 13.03 -4.09 -12.63
N ASP A 107 13.33 -4.68 -13.77
CA ASP A 107 12.38 -5.41 -14.62
C ASP A 107 11.80 -6.66 -13.93
N LEU A 108 12.37 -7.09 -12.79
CA LEU A 108 11.89 -8.23 -12.00
C LEU A 108 10.77 -7.83 -11.02
N VAL A 109 10.49 -6.52 -10.84
CA VAL A 109 9.38 -6.05 -10.01
C VAL A 109 8.04 -6.64 -10.43
N GLU A 110 7.83 -6.91 -11.73
CA GLU A 110 6.62 -7.62 -12.20
C GLU A 110 6.53 -9.04 -11.64
N ASN A 111 7.66 -9.74 -11.56
CA ASN A 111 7.73 -11.09 -11.02
C ASN A 111 7.53 -11.09 -9.49
N ASP A 112 8.07 -10.09 -8.79
CA ASP A 112 7.88 -9.93 -7.34
C ASP A 112 6.44 -9.58 -7.00
N VAL A 113 5.80 -8.67 -7.75
CA VAL A 113 4.38 -8.35 -7.61
C VAL A 113 3.52 -9.58 -7.91
N SER A 114 3.83 -10.31 -8.98
CA SER A 114 3.13 -11.56 -9.33
C SER A 114 3.25 -12.60 -8.22
N SER A 115 4.45 -12.78 -7.67
CA SER A 115 4.74 -13.72 -6.58
C SER A 115 4.04 -13.32 -5.28
N PHE A 116 4.06 -12.03 -4.93
CA PHE A 116 3.33 -11.49 -3.79
C PHE A 116 1.81 -11.71 -3.95
N MET A 117 1.24 -11.35 -5.10
CA MET A 117 -0.19 -11.51 -5.37
C MET A 117 -0.60 -12.99 -5.36
N HIS A 118 0.24 -13.87 -5.91
CA HIS A 118 -0.01 -15.31 -5.85
C HIS A 118 0.00 -15.82 -4.40
N ALA A 119 0.98 -15.42 -3.58
CA ALA A 119 1.05 -15.83 -2.18
C ALA A 119 -0.10 -15.25 -1.36
N PHE A 120 -0.44 -13.99 -1.60
CA PHE A 120 -1.52 -13.27 -0.93
C PHE A 120 -2.88 -13.89 -1.24
N LEU A 121 -3.20 -14.16 -2.51
CA LEU A 121 -4.45 -14.80 -2.91
C LEU A 121 -4.54 -16.23 -2.36
N ARG A 122 -3.46 -17.01 -2.42
CA ARG A 122 -3.42 -18.36 -1.85
C ARG A 122 -3.65 -18.35 -0.33
N GLY A 123 -3.06 -17.39 0.38
CA GLY A 123 -3.26 -17.21 1.82
C GLY A 123 -4.67 -16.70 2.17
N ALA A 124 -5.23 -15.80 1.35
CA ALA A 124 -6.60 -15.33 1.49
C ALA A 124 -7.62 -16.46 1.27
N ASP A 125 -7.40 -17.32 0.28
CA ASP A 125 -8.24 -18.50 0.02
C ASP A 125 -8.12 -19.55 1.13
N ALA A 126 -6.92 -19.75 1.70
CA ALA A 126 -6.71 -20.66 2.82
C ALA A 126 -7.41 -20.19 4.13
N SER A 127 -7.81 -18.93 4.21
CA SER A 127 -8.61 -18.39 5.32
C SER A 127 -10.12 -18.57 5.14
N ASN A 128 -10.57 -19.19 4.05
CA ASN A 128 -11.96 -19.54 3.81
C ASN A 128 -12.28 -20.96 4.37
N PRO A 129 -13.09 -21.08 5.44
CA PRO A 129 -13.42 -22.38 6.04
C PRO A 129 -14.21 -23.30 5.10
N ALA A 130 -14.68 -22.82 3.94
CA ALA A 130 -15.40 -23.64 2.97
C ALA A 130 -14.51 -24.65 2.21
N VAL A 131 -13.18 -24.52 2.24
CA VAL A 131 -12.27 -25.37 1.45
C VAL A 131 -11.69 -26.54 2.28
N GLN A 132 -11.84 -26.53 3.61
CA GLN A 132 -11.35 -27.60 4.50
C GLN A 132 -12.20 -28.90 4.48
N GLY A 133 -13.17 -29.01 3.56
CA GLY A 133 -14.13 -30.13 3.50
C GLY A 133 -14.08 -30.98 2.23
N MET A 134 -13.16 -30.73 1.30
CA MET A 134 -13.21 -31.32 -0.03
C MET A 134 -11.91 -32.06 -0.41
N LEU A 135 -11.46 -32.95 0.48
CA LEU A 135 -10.62 -34.07 0.09
C LEU A 135 -11.53 -35.28 -0.12
N PRO A 136 -11.58 -35.89 -1.31
CA PRO A 136 -12.29 -37.15 -1.48
C PRO A 136 -11.56 -38.25 -0.69
N ASP A 137 -12.30 -38.84 0.24
CA ASP A 137 -11.94 -40.08 0.90
C ASP A 137 -11.75 -41.16 -0.17
N LYS A 138 -10.49 -41.54 -0.42
CA LYS A 138 -10.14 -42.76 -1.15
C LYS A 138 -9.58 -43.79 -0.17
N ALA A 139 -10.38 -44.14 0.82
CA ALA A 139 -10.39 -45.50 1.35
C ALA A 139 -11.44 -46.34 0.60
N ALA A 140 -11.10 -47.61 0.38
CA ALA A 140 -11.90 -48.68 -0.20
C ALA A 140 -12.01 -48.74 -1.73
N GLN A 141 -11.01 -49.39 -2.35
CA GLN A 141 -11.26 -50.45 -3.34
C GLN A 141 -10.01 -51.34 -3.50
N HIS A 142 -10.00 -52.44 -2.72
CA HIS A 142 -9.45 -53.75 -3.07
C HIS A 142 -10.63 -54.73 -2.92
N PRO A 143 -10.78 -55.75 -3.77
CA PRO A 143 -9.75 -56.76 -4.06
C PRO A 143 -9.12 -56.61 -5.44
#